data_AF-A0A1Q3CQI5-F1
#
_entry.id   AF-A0A1Q3CQI5-F1
#
_cell.length_a   1.000
_cell.length_b   1.000
_cell.length_c   1.000
_cell.angle_alpha   90.00
_cell.angle_beta   90.00
_cell.angle_gamma   90.00
#
_symmetry.space_group_name_H-M   'P 1'
#
loop_
_entity.id
_entity.type
_entity.pdbx_description
1 polymer ?
#
loop_
_entity_poly.entity_id
_entity_poly.type
_entity_poly.pdbx_seq_one_letter_code
_entity_poly.pdbx_strand_id
1 'polypeptide(L)'
;MAIEATEAPTFTSSSQSASHSSQSRHFFVAVDRLQFKMETFVDLLRVAGRRPCLPMVVCCSSRDELDAVCSAVSNLPYISLSSLYSDLAVAERTLILENFRHLTMIWNQKQTALSGDDSEIAEKEQKSHIVVVTDACLPLPGESPISAPVLINYELPMKKETYNRRMATCLSADGIIINMVVGGEVVTLKSIEESRGLVIAEMPINISEIL
;
A
#
# COMPACT_ATOMS: atom_id res chain seq x y z
N MET A 1 16.68 49.56 -49.62
CA MET A 1 17.39 49.24 -48.37
C MET A 1 16.63 49.93 -47.25
N ALA A 2 16.19 49.34 -46.16
CA ALA A 2 15.88 47.97 -45.78
C ALA A 2 14.70 48.10 -44.79
N ILE A 3 13.84 47.10 -44.79
CA ILE A 3 12.64 46.96 -43.95
C ILE A 3 13.05 46.60 -42.50
N GLU A 4 12.35 47.11 -41.49
CA GLU A 4 12.42 46.53 -40.14
C GLU A 4 10.98 46.40 -39.60
N ALA A 5 10.52 45.16 -39.58
CA ALA A 5 9.21 44.73 -39.12
C ALA A 5 9.28 44.43 -37.63
N THR A 6 8.31 44.95 -36.86
CA THR A 6 8.18 44.69 -35.43
C THR A 6 7.30 43.44 -35.24
N GLU A 7 7.91 42.31 -34.89
CA GLU A 7 7.21 41.05 -34.59
C GLU A 7 6.56 41.08 -33.20
N ALA A 8 5.30 40.62 -33.14
CA ALA A 8 4.59 40.33 -31.90
C ALA A 8 5.03 38.97 -31.34
N PRO A 9 5.08 38.77 -30.01
CA PRO A 9 5.46 37.48 -29.45
C PRO A 9 4.33 36.46 -29.63
N THR A 10 4.63 35.40 -30.37
CA THR A 10 3.84 34.17 -30.46
C THR A 10 3.90 33.45 -29.12
N PHE A 11 2.74 33.28 -28.48
CA PHE A 11 2.56 32.39 -27.34
C PHE A 11 2.72 30.95 -27.82
N THR A 12 3.89 30.37 -27.61
CA THR A 12 4.11 28.93 -27.79
C THR A 12 3.39 28.20 -26.66
N SER A 13 2.23 27.62 -27.00
CA SER A 13 1.55 26.62 -26.19
C SER A 13 2.50 25.46 -25.93
N SER A 14 3.15 25.48 -24.77
CA SER A 14 3.90 24.34 -24.25
C SER A 14 2.88 23.31 -23.82
N SER A 15 2.53 22.40 -24.73
CA SER A 15 1.88 21.14 -24.40
C SER A 15 2.81 20.40 -23.43
N GLN A 16 2.55 20.54 -22.13
CA GLN A 16 3.16 19.70 -21.11
C GLN A 16 2.68 18.28 -21.34
N SER A 17 3.49 17.47 -22.02
CA SER A 17 3.41 16.03 -21.92
C SER A 17 3.59 15.68 -20.45
N ALA A 18 2.50 15.28 -19.79
CA ALA A 18 2.54 14.72 -18.45
C ALA A 18 3.39 13.46 -18.50
N SER A 19 4.67 13.60 -18.20
CA SER A 19 5.52 12.49 -17.80
C SER A 19 4.96 12.00 -16.47
N HIS A 20 4.09 10.98 -16.49
CA HIS A 20 3.69 10.29 -15.28
C HIS A 20 4.94 9.69 -14.65
N SER A 21 5.58 10.40 -13.73
CA SER A 21 6.52 9.79 -12.80
C SER A 21 5.70 8.83 -11.96
N SER A 22 5.93 7.53 -12.11
CA SER A 22 5.34 6.50 -11.26
C SER A 22 5.82 6.70 -9.82
N GLN A 23 5.16 7.61 -9.09
CA GLN A 23 5.43 7.91 -7.69
C GLN A 23 4.34 7.23 -6.87
N SER A 24 4.74 6.45 -5.88
CA SER A 24 3.83 5.87 -4.91
C SER A 24 2.96 6.94 -4.25
N ARG A 25 1.69 6.62 -4.01
CA ARG A 25 0.74 7.54 -3.37
C ARG A 25 0.71 7.27 -1.88
N HIS A 26 0.81 8.32 -1.07
CA HIS A 26 0.87 8.19 0.39
C HIS A 26 -0.34 8.85 1.02
N PHE A 27 -1.04 8.08 1.86
CA PHE A 27 -2.21 8.54 2.60
C PHE A 27 -2.06 8.28 4.10
N PHE A 28 -2.84 9.00 4.88
CA PHE A 28 -3.09 8.68 6.27
C PHE A 28 -4.59 8.65 6.59
N VAL A 29 -4.98 7.77 7.50
CA VAL A 29 -6.29 7.74 8.13
C VAL A 29 -6.10 8.24 9.56
N ALA A 30 -6.70 9.39 9.87
CA ALA A 30 -6.69 9.93 11.22
C ALA A 30 -7.60 9.10 12.13
N VAL A 31 -7.09 8.73 13.30
CA VAL A 31 -7.83 8.03 14.35
C VAL A 31 -7.77 8.90 15.60
N ASP A 32 -8.92 9.31 16.13
CA ASP A 32 -8.98 10.20 17.31
C ASP A 32 -8.25 9.56 18.52
N ARG A 33 -8.61 8.31 18.84
CA ARG A 33 -8.06 7.57 19.99
C ARG A 33 -7.66 6.16 19.60
N LEU A 34 -6.62 5.65 20.25
CA LEU A 34 -6.11 4.30 20.02
C LEU A 34 -7.20 3.21 20.11
N GLN A 35 -8.16 3.37 21.02
CA GLN A 35 -9.27 2.42 21.19
C GLN A 35 -10.16 2.24 19.94
N PHE A 36 -10.24 3.25 19.06
CA PHE A 36 -11.03 3.18 17.82
C PHE A 36 -10.20 2.67 16.63
N LYS A 37 -8.89 2.52 16.80
CA LYS A 37 -7.96 2.19 15.71
C LYS A 37 -8.29 0.87 15.02
N MET A 38 -8.63 -0.16 15.81
CA MET A 38 -9.01 -1.46 15.25
C MET A 38 -10.33 -1.39 14.47
N GLU A 39 -11.33 -0.67 14.99
CA GLU A 39 -12.61 -0.48 14.31
C GLU A 39 -12.41 0.24 12.96
N THR A 40 -11.69 1.37 12.97
CA THR A 40 -11.35 2.12 11.75
C THR A 40 -10.54 1.28 10.76
N PHE A 41 -9.63 0.42 11.24
CA PHE A 41 -8.86 -0.48 10.39
C PHE A 41 -9.77 -1.49 9.67
N VAL A 42 -10.69 -2.10 10.41
CA VAL A 42 -11.65 -3.05 9.83
C VAL A 42 -12.58 -2.33 8.84
N ASP A 43 -13.00 -1.09 9.11
CA ASP A 43 -13.78 -0.28 8.16
C ASP A 43 -13.01 0.02 6.87
N LEU A 44 -11.73 0.37 6.96
CA LEU A 44 -10.87 0.51 5.80
C LEU A 44 -10.86 -0.78 4.97
N LEU A 45 -10.69 -1.93 5.62
CA LEU A 45 -10.70 -3.23 4.95
C LEU A 45 -12.08 -3.63 4.39
N ARG A 46 -13.18 -3.14 4.96
CA ARG A 46 -14.53 -3.33 4.38
C ARG A 46 -14.69 -2.66 3.03
N VAL A 47 -13.92 -1.62 2.75
CA VAL A 47 -13.89 -0.94 1.46
C VAL A 47 -12.78 -1.51 0.57
N ALA A 48 -11.55 -1.55 1.07
CA ALA A 48 -10.38 -2.00 0.32
C ALA A 48 -10.42 -3.49 -0.04
N GLY A 49 -10.76 -4.33 0.94
CA GLY A 49 -10.75 -5.80 0.79
C GLY A 49 -11.85 -6.34 -0.12
N ARG A 50 -12.82 -5.52 -0.53
CA ARG A 50 -13.83 -5.92 -1.52
C ARG A 50 -13.30 -5.91 -2.95
N ARG A 51 -12.12 -5.35 -3.19
CA ARG A 51 -11.47 -5.43 -4.50
C ARG A 51 -11.04 -6.86 -4.79
N PRO A 52 -11.52 -7.48 -5.89
CA PRO A 52 -11.22 -8.88 -6.16
C PRO A 52 -9.72 -9.12 -6.30
N CYS A 53 -9.17 -10.15 -5.66
CA CYS A 53 -7.75 -10.52 -5.78
C CYS A 53 -6.72 -9.47 -5.32
N LEU A 54 -7.10 -8.34 -4.71
CA LEU A 54 -6.17 -7.28 -4.31
C LEU A 54 -5.18 -7.78 -3.24
N PRO A 55 -3.85 -7.81 -3.52
CA PRO A 55 -2.84 -8.13 -2.52
C PRO A 55 -2.54 -6.90 -1.65
N MET A 56 -2.53 -7.07 -0.34
CA MET A 56 -2.18 -6.02 0.62
C MET A 56 -1.21 -6.55 1.68
N VAL A 57 -0.27 -5.72 2.11
CA VAL A 57 0.60 -5.99 3.25
C VAL A 57 0.19 -5.09 4.41
N VAL A 58 0.03 -5.66 5.61
CA VAL A 58 -0.26 -4.91 6.83
C VAL A 58 0.93 -5.05 7.77
N CYS A 59 1.62 -3.95 8.06
CA CYS A 59 2.77 -3.95 8.94
C CYS A 59 2.40 -3.57 10.37
N CYS A 60 2.82 -4.42 11.31
CA CYS A 60 2.69 -4.22 12.76
C CYS A 60 4.11 -4.13 13.38
N SER A 61 4.25 -3.42 14.50
CA SER A 61 5.55 -3.26 15.18
C SER A 61 5.79 -4.32 16.25
N SER A 62 4.72 -4.96 16.76
CA SER A 62 4.79 -6.02 17.77
C SER A 62 4.02 -7.28 17.36
N ARG A 63 4.29 -8.39 18.05
CA ARG A 63 3.59 -9.66 17.85
C ARG A 63 2.14 -9.60 18.34
N ASP A 64 1.91 -8.99 19.50
CA ASP A 64 0.57 -8.85 20.09
C ASP A 64 -0.37 -8.09 19.15
N GLU A 65 0.13 -7.04 18.49
CA GLU A 65 -0.66 -6.29 17.52
C GLU A 65 -0.90 -7.07 16.23
N LEU A 66 0.09 -7.82 15.76
CA LEU A 66 -0.10 -8.74 14.63
C LEU A 66 -1.22 -9.73 14.94
N ASP A 67 -1.22 -10.35 16.13
CA ASP A 67 -2.23 -11.34 16.51
C ASP A 67 -3.62 -10.68 16.65
N ALA A 68 -3.70 -9.47 17.20
CA ALA A 68 -4.94 -8.70 17.28
C ALA A 68 -5.49 -8.34 15.89
N VAL A 69 -4.63 -7.88 14.98
CA VAL A 69 -4.99 -7.59 13.58
C VAL A 69 -5.45 -8.86 12.88
N CYS A 70 -4.70 -9.96 13.01
CA CYS A 70 -5.08 -11.25 12.44
C CYS A 70 -6.46 -11.70 12.93
N SER A 71 -6.70 -11.65 14.24
CA SER A 71 -7.99 -11.98 14.85
C SER A 71 -9.15 -11.15 14.28
N ALA A 72 -8.96 -9.84 14.12
CA ALA A 72 -9.97 -8.96 13.55
C ALA A 72 -10.23 -9.27 12.06
N VAL A 73 -9.17 -9.49 11.27
CA VAL A 73 -9.26 -9.77 9.83
C VAL A 73 -9.84 -11.14 9.53
N SER A 74 -9.61 -12.15 10.38
CA SER A 74 -10.16 -13.50 10.20
C SER A 74 -11.69 -13.53 10.14
N ASN A 75 -12.38 -12.50 10.64
CA ASN A 75 -13.84 -12.38 10.57
C ASN A 75 -14.35 -11.86 9.21
N LEU A 76 -13.47 -11.49 8.29
CA LEU A 76 -13.84 -10.89 7.00
C LEU A 76 -13.87 -11.98 5.90
N PRO A 77 -15.05 -12.40 5.41
CA PRO A 77 -15.16 -13.56 4.53
C PRO A 77 -14.54 -13.36 3.14
N TYR A 78 -14.39 -12.09 2.72
CA TYR A 78 -13.82 -11.67 1.43
C TYR A 78 -12.30 -11.48 1.47
N ILE A 79 -11.64 -11.80 2.59
CA ILE A 79 -10.18 -11.72 2.74
C ILE A 79 -9.60 -13.09 3.04
N SER A 80 -8.54 -13.44 2.33
CA SER A 80 -7.61 -14.52 2.66
C SER A 80 -6.45 -13.94 3.46
N LEU A 81 -6.15 -14.51 4.62
CA LEU A 81 -5.17 -13.98 5.57
C LEU A 81 -3.98 -14.93 5.73
N SER A 82 -2.77 -14.37 5.69
CA SER A 82 -1.52 -15.01 6.10
C SER A 82 -0.76 -14.09 7.06
N SER A 83 0.17 -14.64 7.85
CA SER A 83 0.94 -13.88 8.83
C SER A 83 2.43 -14.22 8.79
N LEU A 84 3.29 -13.22 9.00
CA LEU A 84 4.74 -13.35 9.05
C LEU A 84 5.30 -12.79 10.37
N TYR A 85 5.89 -13.68 11.17
CA TYR A 85 6.40 -13.40 12.50
C TYR A 85 7.68 -14.21 12.81
N SER A 86 8.42 -13.83 13.85
CA SER A 86 9.81 -14.26 14.05
C SER A 86 9.97 -15.74 14.40
N ASP A 87 8.95 -16.34 14.99
CA ASP A 87 8.87 -17.75 15.38
C ASP A 87 8.43 -18.68 14.23
N LEU A 88 8.15 -18.13 13.05
CA LEU A 88 7.75 -18.90 11.87
C LEU A 88 8.93 -19.71 11.31
N ALA A 89 8.68 -20.97 10.94
CA ALA A 89 9.70 -21.79 10.30
C ALA A 89 10.15 -21.17 8.98
N VAL A 90 11.45 -21.23 8.67
CA VAL A 90 12.01 -20.63 7.44
C VAL A 90 11.32 -21.13 6.18
N ALA A 91 11.01 -22.43 6.10
CA ALA A 91 10.29 -23.02 4.97
C ALA A 91 8.88 -22.43 4.80
N GLU A 92 8.17 -22.22 5.91
CA GLU A 92 6.82 -21.64 5.90
C GLU A 92 6.86 -20.15 5.54
N ARG A 93 7.83 -19.40 6.07
CA ARG A 93 8.10 -18.01 5.65
C ARG A 93 8.30 -17.90 4.15
N THR A 94 9.16 -18.76 3.58
CA THR A 94 9.45 -18.78 2.15
C THR A 94 8.18 -19.07 1.35
N LEU A 95 7.41 -20.09 1.76
CA LEU A 95 6.16 -20.45 1.08
C LEU A 95 5.15 -19.30 1.06
N ILE A 96 4.97 -18.60 2.19
CA ILE A 96 4.06 -17.45 2.28
C ILE A 96 4.50 -16.32 1.34
N LEU A 97 5.80 -15.99 1.33
CA LEU A 97 6.35 -14.94 0.49
C LEU A 97 6.25 -15.29 -1.00
N GLU A 98 6.58 -16.52 -1.39
CA GLU A 98 6.47 -16.98 -2.78
C GLU A 98 5.02 -16.97 -3.26
N ASN A 99 4.10 -17.50 -2.46
CA ASN A 99 2.68 -17.48 -2.78
C ASN A 99 2.15 -16.04 -2.92
N PHE A 100 2.54 -15.14 -2.02
CA PHE A 100 2.10 -13.74 -2.09
C PHE A 100 2.64 -13.03 -3.33
N ARG A 101 3.91 -13.24 -3.69
CA ARG A 101 4.48 -12.68 -4.93
C ARG A 101 3.77 -13.21 -6.18
N HIS A 102 3.40 -14.49 -6.18
CA HIS A 102 2.61 -15.08 -7.27
C HIS A 102 1.24 -14.41 -7.40
N LEU A 103 0.54 -14.17 -6.28
CA LEU A 103 -0.73 -13.44 -6.26
C LEU A 103 -0.59 -12.00 -6.80
N THR A 104 0.47 -11.29 -6.41
CA THR A 104 0.79 -9.96 -6.95
C THR A 104 1.05 -9.98 -8.45
N MET A 105 1.75 -10.99 -8.97
CA MET A 105 1.99 -11.13 -10.41
C MET A 105 0.69 -11.30 -11.18
N ILE A 106 -0.22 -12.16 -10.69
CA ILE A 106 -1.54 -12.38 -11.29
C ILE A 106 -2.35 -11.08 -11.27
N TRP A 107 -2.35 -10.36 -10.14
CA TRP A 107 -3.04 -9.07 -10.03
C TRP A 107 -2.56 -8.07 -11.09
N ASN A 108 -1.25 -7.90 -11.24
CA ASN A 108 -0.67 -6.97 -12.22
C ASN A 108 -1.01 -7.35 -13.67
N GLN A 109 -1.04 -8.64 -13.99
CA GLN A 109 -1.46 -9.13 -15.32
C GLN A 109 -2.93 -8.80 -15.58
N LYS A 110 -3.82 -9.03 -14.60
CA LYS A 110 -5.24 -8.69 -14.73
C LYS A 110 -5.44 -7.18 -14.93
N GLN A 111 -4.69 -6.34 -14.22
CA GLN A 111 -4.74 -4.89 -14.41
C GLN A 111 -4.33 -4.46 -15.83
N THR A 112 -3.41 -5.21 -16.45
CA THR A 112 -2.98 -4.96 -17.84
C THR A 112 -3.96 -5.55 -18.87
N ALA A 113 -4.68 -6.62 -18.50
CA ALA A 113 -5.56 -7.39 -19.37
C ALA A 113 -7.06 -7.00 -19.31
N LEU A 114 -7.43 -5.95 -18.55
CA LEU A 114 -8.78 -5.37 -18.49
C LEU A 114 -9.28 -4.75 -19.83
N SER A 115 -8.76 -5.22 -20.97
CA SER A 115 -9.20 -4.92 -22.33
C SER A 115 -9.89 -6.10 -23.05
N GLY A 116 -10.19 -7.22 -22.39
CA GLY A 116 -10.84 -8.35 -23.08
C GLY A 116 -11.54 -9.38 -22.19
N ASP A 117 -12.85 -9.42 -22.34
CA ASP A 117 -13.86 -10.49 -22.20
C ASP A 117 -13.89 -11.41 -20.97
N ASP A 118 -15.11 -11.54 -20.45
CA ASP A 118 -15.49 -12.14 -19.17
C ASP A 118 -15.48 -13.66 -19.29
N SER A 119 -14.66 -14.33 -18.47
CA SER A 119 -14.66 -15.79 -18.35
C SER A 119 -15.08 -16.15 -16.94
N GLU A 120 -16.06 -17.04 -16.84
CA GLU A 120 -16.67 -17.56 -15.62
C GLU A 120 -15.60 -18.07 -14.63
N ILE A 121 -15.23 -17.25 -13.65
CA ILE A 121 -14.28 -17.63 -12.60
C ILE A 121 -15.05 -18.15 -11.38
N ALA A 122 -14.75 -19.39 -11.03
CA ALA A 122 -15.23 -20.11 -9.86
C ALA A 122 -15.23 -19.25 -8.59
N GLU A 123 -16.31 -19.35 -7.81
CA GLU A 123 -16.67 -18.58 -6.61
C GLU A 123 -15.62 -18.52 -5.47
N LYS A 124 -14.45 -19.18 -5.62
CA LYS A 124 -13.34 -19.15 -4.66
C LYS A 124 -12.26 -18.10 -4.95
N GLU A 125 -12.19 -17.51 -6.14
CA GLU A 125 -11.01 -16.77 -6.60
C GLU A 125 -11.03 -15.24 -6.43
N GLN A 126 -12.09 -14.66 -5.86
CA GLN A 126 -12.23 -13.20 -5.76
C GLN A 126 -11.79 -12.59 -4.42
N LYS A 127 -11.26 -13.37 -3.48
CA LYS A 127 -10.84 -12.79 -2.19
C LYS A 127 -9.64 -11.86 -2.36
N SER A 128 -9.64 -10.76 -1.63
CA SER A 128 -8.41 -10.00 -1.38
C SER A 128 -7.45 -10.84 -0.55
N HIS A 129 -6.14 -10.61 -0.71
CA HIS A 129 -5.12 -11.36 0.01
C HIS A 129 -4.34 -10.42 0.91
N ILE A 130 -4.34 -10.69 2.22
CA ILE A 130 -3.59 -9.91 3.21
C ILE A 130 -2.48 -10.74 3.80
N VAL A 131 -1.26 -10.19 3.81
CA VAL A 131 -0.17 -10.66 4.67
C VAL A 131 0.03 -9.64 5.79
N VAL A 132 -0.16 -10.07 7.04
CA VAL A 132 0.17 -9.27 8.22
C VAL A 132 1.60 -9.62 8.64
N VAL A 133 2.46 -8.63 8.84
CA VAL A 133 3.89 -8.85 9.05
C VAL A 133 4.44 -7.97 10.16
N THR A 134 5.35 -8.52 10.96
CA THR A 134 6.19 -7.73 11.87
C THR A 134 7.45 -7.24 11.17
N ASP A 135 7.99 -6.11 11.63
CA ASP A 135 9.22 -5.52 11.07
C ASP A 135 10.43 -6.46 11.06
N ALA A 136 10.50 -7.41 12.00
CA ALA A 136 11.57 -8.40 12.10
C ALA A 136 11.56 -9.43 10.97
N CYS A 137 10.41 -9.59 10.28
CA CYS A 137 10.20 -10.63 9.27
C CYS A 137 10.20 -10.11 7.84
N LEU A 138 10.33 -8.79 7.68
CA LEU A 138 10.48 -8.15 6.38
C LEU A 138 11.69 -8.74 5.64
N PRO A 139 11.62 -8.81 4.30
CA PRO A 139 12.76 -9.24 3.48
C PRO A 139 14.05 -8.50 3.86
N LEU A 140 15.12 -9.28 4.06
CA LEU A 140 16.45 -8.74 4.34
C LEU A 140 17.09 -8.20 3.05
N PRO A 141 18.11 -7.32 3.16
CA PRO A 141 18.90 -6.92 1.99
C PRO A 141 19.45 -8.15 1.25
N GLY A 142 19.16 -8.23 -0.06
CA GLY A 142 19.52 -9.38 -0.90
C GLY A 142 18.38 -10.39 -1.12
N GLU A 143 17.32 -10.35 -0.30
CA GLU A 143 16.07 -11.04 -0.60
C GLU A 143 15.21 -10.23 -1.57
N SER A 144 14.35 -10.91 -2.32
CA SER A 144 13.37 -10.25 -3.18
C SER A 144 12.30 -9.52 -2.36
N PRO A 145 11.86 -8.33 -2.78
CA PRO A 145 10.77 -7.63 -2.11
C PRO A 145 9.44 -8.39 -2.27
N ILE A 146 8.46 -8.03 -1.44
CA ILE A 146 7.07 -8.51 -1.49
C ILE A 146 6.31 -7.81 -2.64
N SER A 147 6.60 -6.52 -2.87
CA SER A 147 6.08 -5.70 -3.97
C SER A 147 4.55 -5.61 -4.08
N ALA A 148 3.85 -5.50 -2.96
CA ALA A 148 2.40 -5.36 -2.91
C ALA A 148 1.94 -3.99 -3.46
N PRO A 149 0.78 -3.91 -4.14
CA PRO A 149 0.20 -2.65 -4.59
C PRO A 149 -0.32 -1.79 -3.44
N VAL A 150 -0.62 -2.39 -2.28
CA VAL A 150 -1.11 -1.68 -1.10
C VAL A 150 -0.32 -2.09 0.13
N LEU A 151 0.24 -1.10 0.82
CA LEU A 151 0.89 -1.24 2.12
C LEU A 151 0.09 -0.46 3.15
N ILE A 152 -0.36 -1.14 4.21
CA ILE A 152 -1.01 -0.51 5.35
C ILE A 152 -0.06 -0.56 6.54
N ASN A 153 0.35 0.61 7.03
CA ASN A 153 1.00 0.72 8.32
C ASN A 153 -0.08 0.78 9.39
N TYR A 154 -0.39 -0.38 10.01
CA TYR A 154 -1.30 -0.42 11.15
C TYR A 154 -0.73 0.43 12.28
N GLU A 155 0.57 0.30 12.56
CA GLU A 155 1.29 1.27 13.39
C GLU A 155 2.20 2.14 12.55
N LEU A 156 2.17 3.44 12.85
CA LEU A 156 3.12 4.38 12.28
C LEU A 156 4.51 4.09 12.85
N PRO A 157 5.51 3.79 12.00
CA PRO A 157 6.86 3.50 12.48
C PRO A 157 7.47 4.69 13.24
N MET A 158 7.89 4.47 14.48
CA MET A 158 8.54 5.50 15.31
C MET A 158 9.89 5.96 14.74
N LYS A 159 10.55 5.10 13.96
CA LYS A 159 11.85 5.36 13.33
C LYS A 159 11.68 5.48 11.82
N LYS A 160 12.27 6.54 11.24
CA LYS A 160 12.28 6.80 9.79
C LYS A 160 12.88 5.63 9.00
N GLU A 161 13.94 5.01 9.51
CA GLU A 161 14.57 3.83 8.90
C GLU A 161 13.59 2.65 8.76
N THR A 162 12.73 2.44 9.75
CA THR A 162 11.71 1.39 9.71
C THR A 162 10.65 1.68 8.64
N TYR A 163 10.14 2.92 8.58
CA TYR A 163 9.25 3.34 7.50
C TYR A 163 9.91 3.16 6.13
N ASN A 164 11.21 3.45 6.05
CA ASN A 164 11.98 3.31 4.83
C ASN A 164 12.09 1.87 4.36
N ARG A 165 12.37 0.97 5.29
CA ARG A 165 12.44 -0.47 5.03
C ARG A 165 11.09 -1.05 4.64
N ARG A 166 10.00 -0.69 5.32
CA ARG A 166 8.64 -1.12 4.95
C ARG A 166 8.32 -0.73 3.51
N MET A 167 8.53 0.52 3.14
CA MET A 167 8.30 1.00 1.77
C MET A 167 9.15 0.24 0.73
N ALA A 168 10.45 0.07 1.00
CA ALA A 168 11.36 -0.57 0.03
C ALA A 168 11.11 -2.08 -0.15
N THR A 169 10.63 -2.76 0.90
CA THR A 169 10.46 -4.22 0.88
C THR A 169 9.04 -4.64 0.58
N CYS A 170 8.03 -3.83 0.92
CA CYS A 170 6.63 -4.21 0.82
C CYS A 170 5.88 -3.60 -0.35
N LEU A 171 6.27 -2.43 -0.85
CA LEU A 171 5.48 -1.67 -1.82
C LEU A 171 5.97 -1.85 -3.27
N SER A 172 5.04 -1.90 -4.22
CA SER A 172 5.35 -1.73 -5.66
C SER A 172 5.70 -0.28 -6.00
N ALA A 173 6.29 -0.04 -7.18
CA ALA A 173 6.73 1.30 -7.59
C ALA A 173 5.57 2.33 -7.69
N ASP A 174 4.39 1.87 -8.08
CA ASP A 174 3.14 2.63 -8.27
C ASP A 174 2.13 2.39 -7.14
N GLY A 175 2.56 1.76 -6.06
CA GLY A 175 1.70 1.34 -4.97
C GLY A 175 1.18 2.47 -4.09
N ILE A 176 0.25 2.11 -3.22
CA ILE A 176 -0.39 2.99 -2.26
C ILE A 176 0.06 2.63 -0.85
N ILE A 177 0.47 3.61 -0.07
CA ILE A 177 0.73 3.46 1.36
C ILE A 177 -0.40 4.13 2.14
N ILE A 178 -0.98 3.43 3.10
CA ILE A 178 -1.98 3.97 4.02
C ILE A 178 -1.43 3.88 5.44
N ASN A 179 -1.32 5.02 6.11
CA ASN A 179 -0.83 5.13 7.48
C ASN A 179 -2.01 5.31 8.44
N MET A 180 -2.16 4.43 9.42
CA MET A 180 -3.09 4.69 10.52
C MET A 180 -2.40 5.56 11.57
N VAL A 181 -2.96 6.75 11.82
CA VAL A 181 -2.30 7.77 12.64
C VAL A 181 -3.23 8.16 13.77
N VAL A 182 -2.84 7.84 15.01
CA VAL A 182 -3.54 8.28 16.21
C VAL A 182 -3.18 9.75 16.50
N GLY A 183 -4.07 10.52 17.13
CA GLY A 183 -3.88 11.96 17.36
C GLY A 183 -2.52 12.39 17.97
N GLY A 184 -1.87 11.53 18.75
CA GLY A 184 -0.53 11.78 19.32
C GLY A 184 0.64 11.61 18.34
N GLU A 185 0.42 11.06 17.14
CA GLU A 185 1.46 10.63 16.20
C GLU A 185 1.69 11.61 15.04
N VAL A 186 0.99 12.76 15.02
CA VAL A 186 1.06 13.76 13.93
C VAL A 186 2.48 14.29 13.74
N VAL A 187 3.22 14.50 14.83
CA VAL A 187 4.63 14.95 14.78
C VAL A 187 5.51 13.91 14.11
N THR A 188 5.31 12.62 14.42
CA THR A 188 6.04 11.51 13.80
C THR A 188 5.73 11.44 12.30
N LEU A 189 4.46 11.58 11.92
CA LEU A 189 4.03 11.60 10.52
C LEU A 189 4.71 12.72 9.74
N LYS A 190 4.71 13.95 10.29
CA LYS A 190 5.38 15.10 9.67
C LYS A 190 6.89 14.90 9.54
N SER A 191 7.52 14.30 10.55
CA SER A 191 8.95 13.98 10.49
C SER A 191 9.30 12.98 9.39
N ILE A 192 8.41 12.02 9.11
CA ILE A 192 8.54 11.07 7.99
C ILE A 192 8.38 11.80 6.65
N GLU A 193 7.35 12.63 6.52
CA GLU A 193 7.05 13.44 5.33
C GLU A 193 8.27 14.30 4.91
N GLU A 194 8.80 15.09 5.86
CA GLU A 194 9.97 15.96 5.64
C GLU A 194 11.23 15.17 5.26
N SER A 195 11.44 14.00 5.87
CA SER A 195 12.68 13.23 5.65
C SER A 195 12.85 12.68 4.24
N ARG A 196 11.74 12.55 3.50
CA ARG A 196 11.72 11.98 2.16
C ARG A 196 11.24 12.96 1.10
N GLY A 197 10.84 14.17 1.48
CA GLY A 197 10.24 15.13 0.56
C GLY A 197 9.01 14.55 -0.14
N LEU A 198 8.26 13.69 0.55
CA LEU A 198 7.00 13.13 0.05
C LEU A 198 5.82 13.93 0.62
N VAL A 199 4.62 13.72 0.06
CA VAL A 199 3.38 14.32 0.57
C VAL A 199 2.48 13.19 1.05
N ILE A 200 2.09 13.21 2.32
CA ILE A 200 1.13 12.26 2.88
C ILE A 200 -0.23 12.96 2.99
N ALA A 201 -1.12 12.66 2.06
CA ALA A 201 -2.45 13.24 2.03
C ALA A 201 -3.40 12.56 3.01
N GLU A 202 -4.46 13.25 3.43
CA GLU A 202 -5.56 12.60 4.14
C GLU A 202 -6.27 11.61 3.20
N MET A 203 -6.69 10.46 3.73
CA MET A 203 -7.40 9.45 2.94
C MET A 203 -8.75 10.02 2.47
N PRO A 204 -9.05 10.04 1.17
CA PRO A 204 -10.30 10.60 0.69
C PRO A 204 -11.46 9.63 0.90
N ILE A 205 -12.67 10.17 0.84
CA ILE A 205 -13.92 9.45 1.09
C ILE A 205 -14.10 8.28 0.11
N ASN A 206 -13.77 8.48 -1.17
CA ASN A 206 -13.88 7.46 -2.22
C ASN A 206 -12.61 6.60 -2.32
N ILE A 207 -12.32 5.84 -1.27
CA ILE A 207 -11.16 4.91 -1.21
C ILE A 207 -11.13 3.96 -2.42
N SER A 208 -12.31 3.53 -2.86
CA SER A 208 -12.46 2.63 -4.00
C SER A 208 -12.01 3.23 -5.33
N GLU A 209 -11.86 4.54 -5.50
CA GLU A 209 -11.36 5.13 -6.76
C GLU A 209 -9.83 5.15 -6.83
N ILE A 210 -9.17 4.99 -5.67
CA ILE A 210 -7.72 5.14 -5.54
C ILE A 210 -7.01 3.81 -5.60
N LEU A 211 -7.61 2.78 -4.98
CA LEU A 211 -7.16 1.39 -5.01
C LEU A 211 -7.37 0.73 -6.37
#